data_AF-A0A0D3H5T1-F1
#
_entry.id   AF-A0A0D3H5T1-F1
#
_cell.length_a   1.000
_cell.length_b   1.000
_cell.length_c   1.000
_cell.angle_alpha   90.00
_cell.angle_beta   90.00
_cell.angle_gamma   90.00
#
_symmetry.space_group_name_H-M   'P 1'
#
loop_
_entity.id
_entity.type
_entity.pdbx_description
1 polymer ?
#
loop_
_entity_poly.entity_id
_entity_poly.type
_entity_poly.pdbx_seq_one_letter_code
_entity_poly.pdbx_strand_id
1 'polypeptide(L)'
;MEGINDDSNRDIITEAAAMAFADPHLQIPDRYIRAAGGGGVVVVGDGESLELPVVDMARLLDPEHREAEVALLGSACRSWGFFQLINHGVDEAVIQKMKDNTVQFFELPLEDKNTVAVRPGGIEGFGHHFRSSAGKLDWAENLIVETQPFQQRNLEFWPSKPPTFRDSIDKYAMEMWNLTTRLLRFMASDLGVEQETLLAAFHGKRQTFGLHRYPPCRHPEKVIGISPHSDGFGLTLLLQVNDTLGLQVSKDGRWHPVRPLPGAFIVNVGEILEVLTNGRYKSVFHRVAVDAERGRVTVVVFQDACINGLVKPLPELGETPRYRAIGKSEYFKGHTAEVLGQGERFIDTLKKDERCADPLSSAEESDAMAAIELGNYAAHLLFRHCCRSSSHLLACRHRSSSHPPQTAKGVAGMLHPHPLKRTLEFFGDRLPEKKLQREIDIRAMNRDIITQDATMAFADHHLHIPDRFVRADEVPAAGEVVVVGGDDESSELPVVDMARLLDPEHREEEIAWLGSACRSWGFFQLINHGVDQAVIQKMKENTVQFFELPLEDKNTVAVRPGGIEGFGHHFRSSAGKLDWAENLIVQTQPFQQRNLDFWPIS
;
A
#
# COMPACT_ATOMS: atom_id res chain seq x y z
N MET A 1 9.19 12.44 -8.26
CA MET A 1 7.98 12.82 -7.50
C MET A 1 7.44 14.08 -8.14
N GLU A 2 6.45 13.96 -9.01
CA GLU A 2 5.59 15.08 -9.36
C GLU A 2 4.28 14.83 -8.64
N GLY A 3 3.93 15.71 -7.71
CA GLY A 3 2.60 15.73 -7.13
C GLY A 3 1.61 15.86 -8.27
N ILE A 4 0.65 14.94 -8.32
CA ILE A 4 -0.52 15.08 -9.16
C ILE A 4 -1.23 16.33 -8.61
N ASN A 5 -1.01 17.48 -9.25
CA ASN A 5 -1.90 18.63 -9.11
C ASN A 5 -3.20 18.23 -9.78
N ASP A 6 -4.00 17.48 -9.01
CA ASP A 6 -5.36 17.15 -9.33
C ASP A 6 -6.14 18.45 -9.11
N ASP A 7 -6.78 18.96 -10.16
CA ASP A 7 -7.81 20.02 -10.06
C ASP A 7 -9.07 19.49 -9.32
N SER A 8 -8.91 18.46 -8.46
CA SER A 8 -9.90 18.00 -7.49
C SER A 8 -10.14 19.13 -6.51
N ASN A 9 -11.07 19.98 -6.90
CA ASN A 9 -11.74 20.89 -6.01
C ASN A 9 -12.33 20.02 -4.90
N ARG A 10 -11.70 19.96 -3.72
CA ARG A 10 -12.24 19.34 -2.50
C ARG A 10 -12.63 20.46 -1.55
N ASP A 11 -13.81 20.36 -0.94
CA ASP A 11 -14.28 21.41 -0.03
C ASP A 11 -14.14 21.00 1.42
N ILE A 12 -13.80 21.97 2.26
CA ILE A 12 -13.92 21.83 3.72
C ILE A 12 -15.41 21.78 4.10
N ILE A 13 -15.76 20.96 5.09
CA ILE A 13 -17.11 21.00 5.69
C ILE A 13 -17.26 22.30 6.49
N THR A 14 -18.18 23.16 6.07
CA THR A 14 -18.50 24.43 6.76
C THR A 14 -19.44 24.22 7.94
N GLU A 15 -19.49 25.18 8.88
CA GLU A 15 -20.47 25.17 9.98
C GLU A 15 -21.92 25.10 9.47
N ALA A 16 -22.25 25.86 8.41
CA ALA A 16 -23.58 25.83 7.81
C ALA A 16 -23.95 24.45 7.26
N ALA A 17 -22.99 23.72 6.68
CA ALA A 17 -23.19 22.35 6.22
C ALA A 17 -23.37 21.39 7.40
N ALA A 18 -22.52 21.48 8.42
CA ALA A 18 -22.63 20.66 9.63
C ALA A 18 -23.96 20.89 10.37
N MET A 19 -24.45 22.12 10.43
CA MET A 19 -25.77 22.44 10.99
C MET A 19 -26.89 21.79 10.16
N ALA A 20 -26.84 21.90 8.83
CA ALA A 20 -27.83 21.25 7.95
C ALA A 20 -27.82 19.71 8.08
N PHE A 21 -26.67 19.11 8.37
CA PHE A 21 -26.53 17.68 8.64
C PHE A 21 -27.06 17.26 10.01
N ALA A 22 -27.06 18.17 10.98
CA ALA A 22 -27.46 17.88 12.36
C ALA A 22 -28.95 18.16 12.62
N ASP A 23 -29.53 19.17 11.97
CA ASP A 23 -30.92 19.57 12.17
C ASP A 23 -31.79 19.21 10.94
N PRO A 24 -32.65 18.19 11.05
CA PRO A 24 -33.52 17.76 9.95
C PRO A 24 -34.63 18.77 9.61
N HIS A 25 -34.80 19.84 10.41
CA HIS A 25 -35.75 20.92 10.16
C HIS A 25 -35.14 22.08 9.35
N LEU A 26 -33.81 22.13 9.18
CA LEU A 26 -33.17 23.14 8.34
C LEU A 26 -33.37 22.85 6.86
N GLN A 27 -33.48 23.92 6.08
CA GLN A 27 -33.57 23.83 4.62
C GLN A 27 -32.27 23.26 4.05
N ILE A 28 -32.39 22.26 3.17
CA ILE A 28 -31.26 21.68 2.43
C ILE A 28 -30.59 22.79 1.61
N PRO A 29 -29.27 23.05 1.80
CA PRO A 29 -28.58 24.07 1.02
C PRO A 29 -28.56 23.73 -0.47
N ASP A 30 -28.71 24.74 -1.34
CA ASP A 30 -28.82 24.57 -2.80
C ASP A 30 -27.68 23.77 -3.44
N ARG A 31 -26.48 23.82 -2.84
CA ARG A 31 -25.30 23.06 -3.31
C ARG A 31 -25.47 21.54 -3.20
N TYR A 32 -26.41 21.04 -2.39
CA TYR A 32 -26.72 19.61 -2.26
C TYR A 32 -27.97 19.19 -3.04
N ILE A 33 -28.86 20.14 -3.34
CA ILE A 33 -30.11 19.85 -4.05
C ILE A 33 -29.80 19.34 -5.46
N ARG A 34 -30.28 18.13 -5.75
CA ARG A 34 -30.31 17.55 -7.09
C ARG A 34 -31.59 17.99 -7.80
N ALA A 35 -31.48 18.41 -9.05
CA ALA A 35 -32.66 18.73 -9.85
C ALA A 35 -33.51 17.46 -9.99
N ALA A 36 -34.82 17.56 -9.74
CA ALA A 36 -35.74 16.48 -10.03
C ALA A 36 -35.85 16.34 -11.55
N GLY A 37 -35.08 15.43 -12.16
CA GLY A 37 -35.29 15.10 -13.57
C GLY A 37 -34.15 14.33 -14.24
N GLY A 38 -34.49 13.14 -14.75
CA GLY A 38 -33.63 12.37 -15.66
C GLY A 38 -34.11 10.96 -15.96
N GLY A 39 -35.39 10.76 -16.34
CA GLY A 39 -35.94 9.48 -16.79
C GLY A 39 -36.34 8.53 -15.64
N GLY A 40 -37.35 7.69 -15.85
CA GLY A 40 -37.85 6.74 -14.85
C GLY A 40 -36.80 5.73 -14.39
N VAL A 41 -35.96 6.13 -13.43
CA VAL A 41 -35.01 5.25 -12.77
C VAL A 41 -35.80 4.34 -11.84
N VAL A 42 -36.11 3.14 -12.32
CA VAL A 42 -36.77 2.11 -11.53
C VAL A 42 -35.78 1.60 -10.49
N VAL A 43 -35.94 2.05 -9.25
CA VAL A 43 -35.40 1.35 -8.08
C VAL A 43 -36.32 0.17 -7.85
N VAL A 44 -35.75 -1.03 -7.87
CA VAL A 44 -36.51 -2.26 -7.67
C VAL A 44 -37.04 -2.29 -6.23
N GLY A 45 -38.33 -2.54 -6.06
CA GLY A 45 -38.98 -2.57 -4.74
C GLY A 45 -38.48 -3.75 -3.89
N ASP A 46 -38.73 -3.70 -2.57
CA ASP A 46 -38.21 -4.67 -1.59
C ASP A 46 -38.60 -6.15 -1.86
N GLY A 47 -39.57 -6.42 -2.73
CA GLY A 47 -39.99 -7.77 -3.13
C GLY A 47 -39.25 -8.36 -4.33
N GLU A 48 -38.39 -7.59 -5.00
CA GLU A 48 -37.61 -7.99 -6.19
C GLU A 48 -36.09 -7.74 -5.98
N SER A 49 -35.61 -7.65 -4.73
CA SER A 49 -34.19 -7.42 -4.45
C SER A 49 -33.35 -8.62 -4.92
N LEU A 50 -32.56 -8.43 -5.98
CA LEU A 50 -31.50 -9.39 -6.29
C LEU A 50 -30.41 -9.29 -5.24
N GLU A 51 -30.15 -10.39 -4.54
CA GLU A 51 -29.08 -10.48 -3.56
C GLU A 51 -27.73 -10.60 -4.26
N LEU A 52 -26.72 -9.91 -3.72
CA LEU A 52 -25.34 -10.08 -4.18
C LEU A 52 -24.87 -11.52 -3.90
N PRO A 53 -24.05 -12.11 -4.79
CA PRO A 53 -23.40 -13.38 -4.51
C PRO A 53 -22.64 -13.33 -3.19
N VAL A 54 -22.67 -14.43 -2.44
CA VAL A 54 -21.94 -14.58 -1.17
C VAL A 54 -20.78 -15.53 -1.42
N VAL A 55 -19.57 -15.05 -1.20
CA VAL A 55 -18.33 -15.82 -1.30
C VAL A 55 -17.83 -16.08 0.11
N ASP A 56 -17.42 -17.31 0.39
CA ASP A 56 -16.91 -17.75 1.68
C ASP A 56 -15.38 -17.96 1.61
N MET A 57 -14.63 -17.13 2.33
CA MET A 57 -13.18 -17.25 2.37
C MET A 57 -12.68 -18.55 3.00
N ALA A 58 -13.40 -19.11 3.98
CA ALA A 58 -13.03 -20.40 4.56
C ALA A 58 -13.15 -21.54 3.52
N ARG A 59 -14.17 -21.49 2.67
CA ARG A 59 -14.35 -22.44 1.54
C ARG A 59 -13.31 -22.23 0.43
N LEU A 60 -12.86 -21.01 0.18
CA LEU A 60 -11.73 -20.75 -0.73
C LEU A 60 -10.43 -21.37 -0.20
N LEU A 61 -10.22 -21.30 1.12
CA LEU A 61 -9.03 -21.86 1.77
C LEU A 61 -9.07 -23.39 1.87
N ASP A 62 -10.25 -23.99 1.98
CA ASP A 62 -10.46 -25.44 2.06
C ASP A 62 -10.24 -26.15 0.70
N PRO A 63 -9.25 -27.04 0.56
CA PRO A 63 -8.99 -27.78 -0.67
C PRO A 63 -10.19 -28.55 -1.23
N GLU A 64 -11.11 -29.04 -0.39
CA GLU A 64 -12.27 -29.83 -0.83
C GLU A 64 -13.34 -28.96 -1.52
N HIS A 65 -13.46 -27.71 -1.09
CA HIS A 65 -14.50 -26.78 -1.57
C HIS A 65 -13.94 -25.69 -2.50
N ARG A 66 -12.62 -25.51 -2.54
CA ARG A 66 -11.94 -24.42 -3.22
C ARG A 66 -12.33 -24.26 -4.68
N GLU A 67 -12.37 -25.32 -5.46
CA GLU A 67 -12.66 -25.23 -6.90
C GLU A 67 -14.05 -24.64 -7.17
N ALA A 68 -15.07 -25.14 -6.46
CA ALA A 68 -16.43 -24.65 -6.58
C ALA A 68 -16.54 -23.19 -6.10
N GLU A 69 -15.85 -22.83 -5.02
CA GLU A 69 -15.87 -21.49 -4.46
C GLU A 69 -15.11 -20.47 -5.34
N VAL A 70 -14.00 -20.88 -5.97
CA VAL A 70 -13.27 -20.08 -6.96
C VAL A 70 -14.15 -19.82 -8.20
N ALA A 71 -14.88 -20.83 -8.66
CA ALA A 71 -15.83 -20.64 -9.77
C ALA A 71 -16.98 -19.67 -9.41
N LEU A 72 -17.47 -19.72 -8.17
CA LEU A 72 -18.47 -18.77 -7.65
C LEU A 72 -17.89 -17.35 -7.58
N LEU A 73 -16.68 -17.19 -7.04
CA LEU A 73 -15.97 -15.91 -6.99
C LEU A 73 -15.83 -15.29 -8.39
N GLY A 74 -15.32 -16.06 -9.35
CA GLY A 74 -15.19 -15.60 -10.73
C GLY A 74 -16.52 -15.26 -11.37
N SER A 75 -17.57 -16.07 -11.13
CA SER A 75 -18.92 -15.79 -11.60
C SER A 75 -19.47 -14.48 -11.04
N ALA A 76 -19.25 -14.20 -9.75
CA ALA A 76 -19.62 -12.95 -9.12
C ALA A 76 -18.88 -11.75 -9.75
N CYS A 77 -17.56 -11.85 -9.92
CA CYS A 77 -16.76 -10.81 -10.57
C CYS A 77 -17.17 -10.55 -12.03
N ARG A 78 -17.58 -11.58 -12.78
CA ARG A 78 -18.05 -11.48 -14.18
C ARG A 78 -19.46 -10.93 -14.33
N SER A 79 -20.39 -11.39 -13.49
CA SER A 79 -21.84 -11.16 -13.66
C SER A 79 -22.38 -10.01 -12.83
N TRP A 80 -21.70 -9.68 -11.73
CA TRP A 80 -22.11 -8.64 -10.80
C TRP A 80 -21.06 -7.57 -10.63
N GLY A 81 -19.78 -7.92 -10.70
CA GLY A 81 -18.70 -7.01 -10.28
C GLY A 81 -18.69 -6.73 -8.78
N PHE A 82 -19.62 -7.34 -8.02
CA PHE A 82 -19.89 -7.16 -6.61
C PHE A 82 -20.19 -8.52 -5.96
N PHE A 83 -19.77 -8.69 -4.71
CA PHE A 83 -20.13 -9.82 -3.86
C PHE A 83 -19.99 -9.48 -2.38
N GLN A 84 -20.58 -10.29 -1.53
CA GLN A 84 -20.35 -10.24 -0.08
C GLN A 84 -19.33 -11.31 0.30
N LEU A 85 -18.35 -10.96 1.12
CA LEU A 85 -17.32 -11.87 1.61
C LEU A 85 -17.55 -12.18 3.08
N ILE A 86 -17.86 -13.44 3.39
CA ILE A 86 -18.03 -13.96 4.75
C ILE A 86 -16.83 -14.82 5.16
N ASN A 87 -16.74 -15.10 6.47
CA ASN A 87 -15.68 -15.94 7.05
C ASN A 87 -14.27 -15.50 6.62
N HIS A 88 -14.08 -14.19 6.40
CA HIS A 88 -12.89 -13.57 5.83
C HIS A 88 -11.63 -13.73 6.71
N GLY A 89 -11.79 -14.15 7.97
CA GLY A 89 -10.68 -14.43 8.88
C GLY A 89 -9.91 -13.18 9.29
N VAL A 90 -10.60 -12.03 9.39
CA VAL A 90 -10.06 -10.81 10.01
C VAL A 90 -10.60 -10.79 11.43
N ASP A 91 -9.75 -10.47 12.40
CA ASP A 91 -10.13 -10.44 13.80
C ASP A 91 -11.28 -9.44 14.05
N GLU A 92 -12.37 -9.94 14.65
CA GLU A 92 -13.55 -9.13 14.97
C GLU A 92 -13.20 -7.97 15.91
N ALA A 93 -12.20 -8.14 16.80
CA ALA A 93 -11.73 -7.05 17.66
C ALA A 93 -11.13 -5.90 16.85
N VAL A 94 -10.41 -6.19 15.76
CA VAL A 94 -9.85 -5.17 14.86
C VAL A 94 -10.97 -4.47 14.10
N ILE A 95 -11.95 -5.22 13.58
CA ILE A 95 -13.13 -4.68 12.90
C ILE A 95 -13.93 -3.77 13.84
N GLN A 96 -14.25 -4.26 15.04
CA GLN A 96 -15.05 -3.50 16.01
C GLN A 96 -14.32 -2.24 16.45
N LYS A 97 -13.01 -2.31 16.72
CA LYS A 97 -12.22 -1.13 17.09
C LYS A 97 -12.21 -0.08 15.98
N MET A 98 -12.11 -0.50 14.73
CA MET A 98 -12.16 0.40 13.57
C MET A 98 -13.55 1.05 13.43
N LYS A 99 -14.64 0.27 13.60
CA LYS A 99 -16.02 0.78 13.65
C LYS A 99 -16.20 1.84 14.74
N ASP A 100 -15.82 1.51 15.97
CA ASP A 100 -15.99 2.37 17.14
C ASP A 100 -15.25 3.70 16.98
N ASN A 101 -13.98 3.67 16.55
CA ASN A 101 -13.21 4.89 16.36
C ASN A 101 -13.74 5.74 15.20
N THR A 102 -14.25 5.11 14.13
CA THR A 102 -14.88 5.81 13.02
C THR A 102 -16.14 6.55 13.49
N VAL A 103 -17.01 5.89 14.24
CA VAL A 103 -18.21 6.53 14.83
C VAL A 103 -17.81 7.68 15.75
N GLN A 104 -16.90 7.43 16.71
CA GLN A 104 -16.43 8.44 17.66
C GLN A 104 -15.86 9.67 16.95
N PHE A 105 -15.06 9.49 15.89
CA PHE A 105 -14.52 10.61 15.14
C PHE A 105 -15.61 11.45 14.49
N PHE A 106 -16.60 10.84 13.86
CA PHE A 106 -17.67 11.60 13.19
C PHE A 106 -18.61 12.31 14.18
N GLU A 107 -18.71 11.82 15.41
CA GLU A 107 -19.44 12.44 16.53
C GLU A 107 -18.70 13.62 17.17
N LEU A 108 -17.41 13.83 16.86
CA LEU A 108 -16.67 14.98 17.35
C LEU A 108 -17.26 16.32 16.84
N PRO A 109 -17.06 17.42 17.58
CA PRO A 109 -17.32 18.76 17.09
C PRO A 109 -16.64 19.02 15.74
N LEU A 110 -17.25 19.87 14.91
CA LEU A 110 -16.71 20.18 13.58
C LEU A 110 -15.27 20.72 13.63
N GLU A 111 -14.95 21.55 14.62
CA GLU A 111 -13.60 22.09 14.83
C GLU A 111 -12.56 20.97 14.98
N ASP A 112 -12.87 19.94 15.77
CA ASP A 112 -12.01 18.80 15.99
C ASP A 112 -11.86 17.94 14.72
N LYS A 113 -12.95 17.72 13.97
CA LYS A 113 -12.87 17.00 12.68
C LYS A 113 -12.06 17.78 11.64
N ASN A 114 -12.16 19.11 11.64
CA ASN A 114 -11.42 19.98 10.74
C ASN A 114 -9.92 20.09 11.05
N THR A 115 -9.43 19.55 12.18
CA THR A 115 -7.98 19.46 12.44
C THR A 115 -7.23 18.62 11.39
N VAL A 116 -7.94 17.71 10.72
CA VAL A 116 -7.44 16.88 9.61
C VAL A 116 -8.11 17.23 8.28
N ALA A 117 -8.61 18.47 8.12
CA ALA A 117 -9.36 18.87 6.93
C ALA A 117 -8.55 18.74 5.62
N VAL A 118 -9.28 18.55 4.52
CA VAL A 118 -8.72 18.62 3.16
C VAL A 118 -7.99 19.96 2.93
N ARG A 119 -6.89 19.90 2.18
CA ARG A 119 -6.10 21.08 1.78
C ARG A 119 -6.23 21.34 0.27
N PRO A 120 -6.09 22.59 -0.19
CA PRO A 120 -6.11 22.91 -1.62
C PRO A 120 -5.11 22.04 -2.41
N GLY A 121 -5.58 21.39 -3.47
CA GLY A 121 -4.77 20.49 -4.32
C GLY A 121 -4.38 19.15 -3.67
N GLY A 122 -4.80 18.90 -2.42
CA GLY A 122 -4.53 17.65 -1.71
C GLY A 122 -5.60 16.59 -1.94
N ILE A 123 -5.23 15.32 -1.74
CA ILE A 123 -6.13 14.16 -1.93
C ILE A 123 -6.53 13.42 -0.64
N GLU A 124 -6.12 13.95 0.51
CA GLU A 124 -6.39 13.38 1.83
C GLU A 124 -7.08 14.41 2.72
N GLY A 125 -7.64 13.94 3.83
CA GLY A 125 -8.24 14.76 4.87
C GLY A 125 -9.77 14.68 4.92
N PHE A 126 -10.33 15.40 5.89
CA PHE A 126 -11.76 15.49 6.17
C PHE A 126 -12.43 16.59 5.32
N GLY A 127 -13.50 16.26 4.61
CA GLY A 127 -14.15 17.20 3.69
C GLY A 127 -15.21 16.58 2.77
N HIS A 128 -15.63 17.38 1.79
CA HIS A 128 -16.32 16.90 0.60
C HIS A 128 -15.30 16.53 -0.47
N HIS A 129 -15.30 15.26 -0.85
CA HIS A 129 -14.37 14.71 -1.85
C HIS A 129 -15.04 14.47 -3.21
N PHE A 130 -16.36 14.52 -3.26
CA PHE A 130 -17.14 14.20 -4.46
C PHE A 130 -18.04 15.37 -4.85
N ARG A 131 -18.10 15.64 -6.16
CA ARG A 131 -18.98 16.64 -6.77
C ARG A 131 -19.59 16.06 -8.04
N SER A 132 -20.82 16.48 -8.33
CA SER A 132 -21.41 16.24 -9.63
C SER A 132 -20.85 17.19 -10.69
N SER A 133 -21.09 16.84 -11.96
CA SER A 133 -20.81 17.68 -13.12
C SER A 133 -21.37 19.10 -13.04
N ALA A 134 -22.50 19.27 -12.33
CA ALA A 134 -23.14 20.56 -12.11
C ALA A 134 -22.57 21.34 -10.91
N GLY A 135 -21.43 20.89 -10.36
CA GLY A 135 -20.79 21.49 -9.18
C GLY A 135 -21.57 21.27 -7.88
N LYS A 136 -22.49 20.30 -7.84
CA LYS A 136 -23.26 19.98 -6.61
C LYS A 136 -22.47 19.03 -5.73
N LEU A 137 -22.50 19.25 -4.42
CA LEU A 137 -21.85 18.39 -3.43
C LEU A 137 -22.75 17.23 -3.05
N ASP A 138 -22.13 16.09 -2.73
CA ASP A 138 -22.82 14.94 -2.15
C ASP A 138 -23.15 15.18 -0.67
N TRP A 139 -24.24 14.57 -0.20
CA TRP A 139 -24.74 14.65 1.19
C TRP A 139 -23.99 13.67 2.09
N ALA A 140 -22.69 13.95 2.26
CA ALA A 140 -21.79 13.12 3.04
C ALA A 140 -20.66 13.94 3.66
N GLU A 141 -20.24 13.53 4.85
CA GLU A 141 -18.94 13.85 5.44
C GLU A 141 -17.96 12.72 5.09
N ASN A 142 -16.77 13.04 4.61
CA ASN A 142 -15.79 12.03 4.23
C ASN A 142 -14.42 12.34 4.83
N LEU A 143 -13.68 11.31 5.22
CA LEU A 143 -12.26 11.36 5.55
C LEU A 143 -11.54 10.38 4.63
N ILE A 144 -10.59 10.88 3.85
CA ILE A 144 -9.72 10.06 3.00
C ILE A 144 -8.30 10.08 3.55
N VAL A 145 -7.68 8.91 3.71
CA VAL A 145 -6.27 8.78 4.12
C VAL A 145 -5.56 7.70 3.32
N GLU A 146 -4.31 7.94 2.93
CA GLU A 146 -3.43 6.92 2.34
C GLU A 146 -2.82 6.06 3.46
N THR A 147 -2.94 4.73 3.33
CA THR A 147 -2.49 3.76 4.34
C THR A 147 -1.36 2.86 3.86
N GLN A 148 -1.22 2.65 2.55
CA GLN A 148 -0.06 1.99 1.96
C GLN A 148 0.36 2.70 0.68
N PRO A 149 1.65 2.62 0.30
CA PRO A 149 2.75 2.04 1.08
C PRO A 149 3.12 2.94 2.28
N PHE A 150 3.72 2.39 3.33
CA PHE A 150 3.95 3.13 4.59
C PHE A 150 4.75 4.43 4.42
N GLN A 151 5.62 4.52 3.41
CA GLN A 151 6.43 5.68 3.10
C GLN A 151 5.61 6.87 2.55
N GLN A 152 4.41 6.62 2.03
CA GLN A 152 3.52 7.64 1.48
C GLN A 152 2.49 8.14 2.50
N ARG A 153 2.45 7.55 3.70
CA ARG A 153 1.51 7.95 4.74
C ARG A 153 1.79 9.37 5.21
N ASN A 154 0.77 10.23 5.13
CA ASN A 154 0.81 11.53 5.75
C ASN A 154 -0.02 11.55 7.05
N LEU A 155 0.67 11.42 8.19
CA LEU A 155 0.04 11.35 9.50
C LEU A 155 -0.65 12.66 9.93
N GLU A 156 -0.43 13.78 9.23
CA GLU A 156 -1.17 15.02 9.47
C GLU A 156 -2.66 14.88 9.17
N PHE A 157 -3.03 14.02 8.22
CA PHE A 157 -4.44 13.73 7.90
C PHE A 157 -5.01 12.58 8.72
N TRP A 158 -4.17 11.87 9.48
CA TRP A 158 -4.60 10.76 10.31
C TRP A 158 -5.17 11.29 11.63
N PRO A 159 -6.47 11.05 11.92
CA PRO A 159 -7.11 11.57 13.12
C PRO A 159 -6.44 11.03 14.38
N SER A 160 -6.10 11.92 15.30
CA SER A 160 -5.56 11.60 16.63
C SER A 160 -6.64 11.52 17.72
N LYS A 161 -7.90 11.82 17.36
CA LYS A 161 -9.08 11.73 18.20
C LYS A 161 -10.07 10.74 17.57
N PRO A 162 -10.49 9.66 18.27
CA PRO A 162 -10.00 9.25 19.59
C PRO A 162 -8.51 8.85 19.57
N PRO A 163 -7.80 8.83 20.74
CA PRO A 163 -6.36 8.55 20.81
C PRO A 163 -5.91 7.21 20.21
N THR A 164 -6.84 6.26 20.07
CA THR A 164 -6.59 4.94 19.48
C THR A 164 -6.80 4.87 17.97
N PHE A 165 -7.19 5.98 17.33
CA PHE A 165 -7.66 5.92 15.95
C PHE A 165 -6.52 5.64 14.95
N ARG A 166 -5.38 6.29 15.10
CA ARG A 166 -4.20 6.03 14.26
C ARG A 166 -3.76 4.56 14.29
N ASP A 167 -3.68 3.98 15.48
CA ASP A 167 -3.31 2.57 15.65
C ASP A 167 -4.35 1.62 15.04
N SER A 168 -5.62 2.03 15.04
CA SER A 168 -6.70 1.23 14.45
C SER A 168 -6.69 1.31 12.93
N ILE A 169 -6.40 2.48 12.36
CA ILE A 169 -6.16 2.63 10.92
C ILE A 169 -4.99 1.76 10.48
N ASP A 170 -3.88 1.79 11.20
CA ASP A 170 -2.67 1.02 10.87
C ASP A 170 -2.92 -0.49 10.91
N LYS A 171 -3.48 -1.01 12.02
CA LYS A 171 -3.79 -2.43 12.18
C LYS A 171 -4.81 -2.90 11.14
N TYR A 172 -5.88 -2.13 10.93
CA TYR A 172 -6.90 -2.48 9.95
C TYR A 172 -6.33 -2.45 8.52
N ALA A 173 -5.43 -1.51 8.18
CA ALA A 173 -4.75 -1.48 6.88
C ALA A 173 -3.92 -2.73 6.59
N MET A 174 -3.22 -3.25 7.59
CA MET A 174 -2.48 -4.50 7.47
C MET A 174 -3.42 -5.70 7.24
N GLU A 175 -4.50 -5.82 8.01
CA GLU A 175 -5.50 -6.87 7.84
C GLU A 175 -6.16 -6.81 6.46
N MET A 176 -6.49 -5.62 5.98
CA MET A 176 -7.12 -5.41 4.68
C MET A 176 -6.17 -5.71 3.53
N TRP A 177 -4.88 -5.41 3.68
CA TRP A 177 -3.85 -5.85 2.74
C TRP A 177 -3.77 -7.38 2.68
N ASN A 178 -3.64 -8.04 3.83
CA ASN A 178 -3.56 -9.51 3.91
C ASN A 178 -4.80 -10.20 3.33
N LEU A 179 -6.00 -9.65 3.60
CA LEU A 179 -7.26 -10.14 3.04
C LEU A 179 -7.29 -9.97 1.51
N THR A 180 -6.92 -8.80 1.01
CA THR A 180 -6.86 -8.51 -0.43
C THR A 180 -5.88 -9.45 -1.14
N THR A 181 -4.66 -9.63 -0.61
CA THR A 181 -3.65 -10.53 -1.21
C THR A 181 -4.17 -11.96 -1.30
N ARG A 182 -4.83 -12.48 -0.25
CA ARG A 182 -5.45 -13.81 -0.29
C ARG A 182 -6.50 -13.92 -1.38
N LEU A 183 -7.41 -12.94 -1.45
CA LEU A 183 -8.49 -12.93 -2.42
C LEU A 183 -7.97 -12.83 -3.87
N LEU A 184 -6.94 -12.01 -4.11
CA LEU A 184 -6.31 -11.88 -5.43
C LEU A 184 -5.69 -13.18 -5.92
N ARG A 185 -5.15 -14.04 -5.04
CA ARG A 185 -4.65 -15.37 -5.44
C ARG A 185 -5.75 -16.25 -6.03
N PHE A 186 -6.92 -16.25 -5.41
CA PHE A 186 -8.08 -17.00 -5.91
C PHE A 186 -8.66 -16.39 -7.18
N MET A 187 -8.67 -15.06 -7.30
CA MET A 187 -9.04 -14.37 -8.53
C MET A 187 -8.09 -14.71 -9.69
N ALA A 188 -6.78 -14.84 -9.43
CA ALA A 188 -5.81 -15.27 -10.43
C ALA A 188 -6.06 -16.71 -10.89
N SER A 189 -6.39 -17.62 -9.95
CA SER A 189 -6.76 -18.99 -10.26
C SER A 189 -8.00 -19.08 -11.17
N ASP A 190 -9.05 -18.29 -10.90
CA ASP A 190 -10.22 -18.22 -11.79
C ASP A 190 -9.86 -17.66 -13.19
N LEU A 191 -8.97 -16.67 -13.25
CA LEU A 191 -8.50 -16.11 -14.52
C LEU A 191 -7.59 -17.05 -15.31
N GLY A 192 -7.12 -18.15 -14.70
CA GLY A 192 -6.19 -19.09 -15.32
C GLY A 192 -4.77 -18.54 -15.48
N VAL A 193 -4.37 -17.59 -14.63
CA VAL A 193 -3.02 -17.00 -14.62
C VAL A 193 -2.28 -17.35 -13.34
N GLU A 194 -0.95 -17.27 -13.37
CA GLU A 194 -0.13 -17.44 -12.18
C GLU A 194 -0.50 -16.43 -11.08
N GLN A 195 -0.57 -16.87 -9.83
CA GLN A 195 -0.99 -16.01 -8.71
C GLN A 195 -0.15 -14.74 -8.59
N GLU A 196 1.16 -14.86 -8.79
CA GLU A 196 2.08 -13.72 -8.65
C GLU A 196 1.94 -12.71 -9.80
N THR A 197 1.44 -13.13 -10.96
CA THR A 197 1.20 -12.22 -12.08
C THR A 197 0.17 -11.17 -11.70
N LEU A 198 -0.97 -11.58 -11.13
CA LEU A 198 -1.98 -10.63 -10.67
C LEU A 198 -1.50 -9.86 -9.43
N LEU A 199 -0.86 -10.53 -8.46
CA LEU A 199 -0.37 -9.88 -7.25
C LEU A 199 0.68 -8.80 -7.54
N ALA A 200 1.56 -9.00 -8.53
CA ALA A 200 2.57 -8.02 -8.91
C ALA A 200 1.96 -6.69 -9.38
N ALA A 201 0.74 -6.71 -9.94
CA ALA A 201 0.03 -5.49 -10.31
C ALA A 201 -0.39 -4.65 -9.09
N PHE A 202 -0.65 -5.28 -7.94
CA PHE A 202 -1.07 -4.64 -6.68
C PHE A 202 0.09 -4.40 -5.70
N HIS A 203 1.16 -5.19 -5.77
CA HIS A 203 2.31 -5.07 -4.86
C HIS A 203 2.96 -3.68 -4.93
N GLY A 204 3.19 -3.10 -3.75
CA GLY A 204 3.78 -1.77 -3.56
C GLY A 204 2.93 -0.63 -4.15
N LYS A 205 1.65 -0.87 -4.44
CA LYS A 205 0.71 0.18 -4.88
C LYS A 205 -0.03 0.78 -3.69
N ARG A 206 -0.78 1.83 -3.99
CA ARG A 206 -1.51 2.60 -2.99
C ARG A 206 -2.64 1.78 -2.40
N GLN A 207 -2.80 1.90 -1.09
CA GLN A 207 -4.03 1.57 -0.39
C GLN A 207 -4.56 2.85 0.22
N THR A 208 -5.84 3.12 0.02
CA THR A 208 -6.50 4.32 0.51
C THR A 208 -7.75 3.93 1.28
N PHE A 209 -7.97 4.56 2.42
CA PHE A 209 -9.21 4.42 3.18
C PHE A 209 -10.12 5.61 2.92
N GLY A 210 -11.39 5.33 2.60
CA GLY A 210 -12.49 6.28 2.58
C GLY A 210 -13.44 5.99 3.73
N LEU A 211 -13.47 6.88 4.72
CA LEU A 211 -14.44 6.81 5.81
C LEU A 211 -15.56 7.79 5.47
N HIS A 212 -16.80 7.30 5.46
CA HIS A 212 -17.95 8.10 5.03
C HIS A 212 -19.04 8.07 6.10
N ARG A 213 -19.58 9.24 6.41
CA ARG A 213 -20.82 9.41 7.18
C ARG A 213 -21.86 10.10 6.30
N TYR A 214 -23.03 9.49 6.23
CA TYR A 214 -24.20 9.99 5.53
C TYR A 214 -25.23 10.38 6.58
N PRO A 215 -25.38 11.68 6.89
CA PRO A 215 -26.39 12.16 7.83
C PRO A 215 -27.80 11.89 7.29
N PRO A 216 -28.80 11.62 8.15
CA PRO A 216 -30.17 11.45 7.71
C PRO A 216 -30.70 12.72 7.05
N CYS A 217 -31.66 12.58 6.13
CA CYS A 217 -32.26 13.71 5.44
C CYS A 217 -33.76 13.47 5.21
N ARG A 218 -34.65 14.31 5.75
CA ARG A 218 -36.11 14.17 5.61
C ARG A 218 -36.63 14.27 4.18
N HIS A 219 -35.80 14.77 3.26
CA HIS A 219 -36.09 14.81 1.84
C HIS A 219 -35.03 14.03 1.07
N PRO A 220 -34.91 12.69 1.29
CA PRO A 220 -33.86 11.89 0.67
C PRO A 220 -33.98 11.87 -0.86
N GLU A 221 -35.15 12.20 -1.41
CA GLU A 221 -35.40 12.35 -2.85
C GLU A 221 -34.69 13.56 -3.48
N LYS A 222 -34.23 14.52 -2.66
CA LYS A 222 -33.58 15.77 -3.13
C LYS A 222 -32.06 15.74 -3.08
N VAL A 223 -31.48 14.74 -2.41
CA VAL A 223 -30.04 14.64 -2.17
C VAL A 223 -29.53 13.26 -2.55
N ILE A 224 -28.20 13.09 -2.58
CA ILE A 224 -27.57 11.79 -2.78
C ILE A 224 -26.35 11.69 -1.88
N GLY A 225 -26.11 10.53 -1.28
CA GLY A 225 -25.00 10.30 -0.36
C GLY A 225 -23.67 10.22 -1.09
N ILE A 226 -23.61 9.46 -2.19
CA ILE A 226 -22.52 9.50 -3.18
C ILE A 226 -23.16 9.37 -4.57
N SER A 227 -22.79 10.27 -5.47
CA SER A 227 -23.27 10.28 -6.86
C SER A 227 -22.95 8.97 -7.61
N PRO A 228 -23.72 8.58 -8.64
CA PRO A 228 -23.42 7.40 -9.44
C PRO A 228 -22.00 7.43 -10.02
N HIS A 229 -21.22 6.38 -9.74
CA HIS A 229 -19.83 6.23 -10.20
C HIS A 229 -19.46 4.75 -10.29
N SER A 230 -18.34 4.47 -10.95
CA SER A 230 -17.64 3.18 -10.82
C SER A 230 -16.26 3.44 -10.21
N ASP A 231 -15.70 2.49 -9.48
CA ASP A 231 -14.44 2.73 -8.76
C ASP A 231 -13.25 2.72 -9.71
N GLY A 232 -12.47 3.80 -9.74
CA GLY A 232 -11.26 3.91 -10.56
C GLY A 232 -10.04 3.11 -10.07
N PHE A 233 -10.19 2.25 -9.07
CA PHE A 233 -9.09 1.47 -8.50
C PHE A 233 -9.11 0.02 -9.01
N GLY A 234 -8.29 -0.86 -8.41
CA GLY A 234 -8.27 -2.28 -8.73
C GLY A 234 -9.38 -3.05 -8.00
N LEU A 235 -9.38 -2.99 -6.67
CA LEU A 235 -10.34 -3.73 -5.85
C LEU A 235 -10.78 -2.89 -4.64
N THR A 236 -12.06 -2.93 -4.31
CA THR A 236 -12.64 -2.19 -3.19
C THR A 236 -13.23 -3.15 -2.17
N LEU A 237 -12.95 -2.92 -0.89
CA LEU A 237 -13.54 -3.65 0.24
C LEU A 237 -14.27 -2.66 1.14
N LEU A 238 -15.59 -2.80 1.25
CA LEU A 238 -16.47 -1.96 2.04
C LEU A 238 -16.90 -2.69 3.32
N LEU A 239 -16.61 -2.06 4.45
CA LEU A 239 -17.15 -2.40 5.75
C LEU A 239 -18.34 -1.50 6.06
N GLN A 240 -19.51 -2.10 6.32
CA GLN A 240 -20.62 -1.36 6.89
C GLN A 240 -20.48 -1.27 8.41
N VAL A 241 -20.55 -0.04 8.94
CA VAL A 241 -20.33 0.21 10.38
C VAL A 241 -21.63 0.05 11.18
N ASN A 242 -22.77 0.42 10.60
CA ASN A 242 -24.10 0.24 11.17
C ASN A 242 -25.04 -0.50 10.19
N ASP A 243 -26.28 -0.76 10.58
CA ASP A 243 -27.27 -1.51 9.78
C ASP A 243 -28.12 -0.63 8.86
N THR A 244 -27.85 0.68 8.77
CA THR A 244 -28.56 1.59 7.87
C THR A 244 -28.20 1.29 6.41
N LEU A 245 -29.22 0.99 5.59
CA LEU A 245 -29.05 0.73 4.16
C LEU A 245 -28.68 2.00 3.39
N GLY A 246 -28.17 1.84 2.17
CA GLY A 246 -27.91 3.00 1.30
C GLY A 246 -27.20 2.67 0.00
N LEU A 247 -26.34 1.64 -0.01
CA LEU A 247 -25.65 1.22 -1.23
C LEU A 247 -26.66 0.66 -2.26
N GLN A 248 -26.56 1.13 -3.49
CA GLN A 248 -27.32 0.64 -4.64
C GLN A 248 -26.37 0.34 -5.79
N VAL A 249 -26.53 -0.82 -6.42
CA VAL A 249 -25.72 -1.29 -7.55
C VAL A 249 -26.57 -1.26 -8.83
N SER A 250 -26.00 -0.75 -9.92
CA SER A 250 -26.65 -0.74 -11.23
C SER A 250 -26.50 -2.08 -11.92
N LYS A 251 -27.61 -2.74 -12.26
CA LYS A 251 -27.61 -3.98 -13.04
C LYS A 251 -28.81 -4.02 -13.97
N ASP A 252 -28.57 -4.34 -15.24
CA ASP A 252 -29.58 -4.40 -16.31
C ASP A 252 -30.42 -3.11 -16.43
N GLY A 253 -29.75 -1.95 -16.27
CA GLY A 253 -30.38 -0.63 -16.35
C GLY A 253 -31.24 -0.25 -15.14
N ARG A 254 -31.21 -1.04 -14.06
CA ARG A 254 -31.95 -0.79 -12.81
C ARG A 254 -31.01 -0.68 -11.63
N TRP A 255 -31.46 0.01 -10.58
CA TRP A 255 -30.72 0.13 -9.32
C TRP A 255 -31.26 -0.86 -8.29
N HIS A 256 -30.37 -1.70 -7.78
CA HIS A 256 -30.69 -2.75 -6.81
C HIS A 256 -30.11 -2.37 -5.45
N PRO A 257 -30.92 -2.30 -4.38
CA PRO A 257 -30.42 -2.06 -3.04
C PRO A 257 -29.59 -3.24 -2.54
N VAL A 258 -28.44 -2.97 -1.93
CA VAL A 258 -27.60 -4.00 -1.30
C VAL A 258 -27.96 -4.11 0.17
N ARG A 259 -28.22 -5.34 0.63
CA ARG A 259 -28.42 -5.68 2.04
C ARG A 259 -27.20 -6.42 2.57
N PRO A 260 -26.29 -5.75 3.30
CA PRO A 260 -25.10 -6.40 3.83
C PRO A 260 -25.44 -7.45 4.88
N LEU A 261 -24.75 -8.57 4.83
CA LEU A 261 -24.79 -9.60 5.85
C LEU A 261 -24.01 -9.15 7.10
N PRO A 262 -24.47 -9.51 8.32
CA PRO A 262 -23.71 -9.25 9.53
C PRO A 262 -22.30 -9.84 9.45
N GLY A 263 -21.29 -9.02 9.75
CA GLY A 263 -19.88 -9.43 9.72
C GLY A 263 -19.30 -9.65 8.32
N ALA A 264 -20.00 -9.30 7.24
CA ALA A 264 -19.48 -9.41 5.88
C ALA A 264 -18.81 -8.12 5.39
N PHE A 265 -17.84 -8.26 4.49
CA PHE A 265 -17.41 -7.17 3.62
C PHE A 265 -18.21 -7.20 2.32
N ILE A 266 -18.54 -6.03 1.78
CA ILE A 266 -18.97 -5.93 0.38
C ILE A 266 -17.72 -5.66 -0.44
N VAL A 267 -17.45 -6.49 -1.44
CA VAL A 267 -16.26 -6.38 -2.30
C VAL A 267 -16.71 -6.09 -3.73
N ASN A 268 -16.02 -5.16 -4.39
CA ASN A 268 -16.26 -4.88 -5.80
C ASN A 268 -14.99 -4.70 -6.63
N VAL A 269 -15.13 -5.06 -7.90
CA VAL A 269 -14.12 -4.88 -8.94
C VAL A 269 -14.11 -3.43 -9.38
N GLY A 270 -12.94 -2.81 -9.40
CA GLY A 270 -12.76 -1.48 -9.96
C GLY A 270 -12.34 -1.52 -11.44
N GLU A 271 -12.36 -0.36 -12.08
CA GLU A 271 -12.05 -0.17 -13.49
C GLU A 271 -10.65 -0.64 -13.88
N ILE A 272 -9.64 -0.42 -13.04
CA ILE A 272 -8.27 -0.88 -13.32
C ILE A 272 -8.26 -2.41 -13.41
N LEU A 273 -8.97 -3.10 -12.52
CA LEU A 273 -9.03 -4.57 -12.56
C LEU A 273 -9.89 -5.08 -13.73
N GLU A 274 -10.93 -4.36 -14.16
CA GLU A 274 -11.62 -4.65 -15.43
C GLU A 274 -10.61 -4.58 -16.60
N VAL A 275 -9.77 -3.54 -16.67
CA VAL A 275 -8.75 -3.41 -17.73
C VAL A 275 -7.69 -4.51 -17.63
N LEU A 276 -7.13 -4.75 -16.44
CA LEU A 276 -6.12 -5.80 -16.20
C LEU A 276 -6.63 -7.18 -16.64
N THR A 277 -7.90 -7.48 -16.38
CA THR A 277 -8.53 -8.76 -16.74
C THR A 277 -9.06 -8.80 -18.17
N ASN A 278 -8.68 -7.83 -19.02
CA ASN A 278 -9.14 -7.71 -20.40
C ASN A 278 -10.68 -7.68 -20.54
N GLY A 279 -11.36 -7.15 -19.53
CA GLY A 279 -12.83 -7.05 -19.48
C GLY A 279 -13.53 -8.33 -19.05
N ARG A 280 -12.81 -9.35 -18.53
CA ARG A 280 -13.43 -10.55 -17.96
C ARG A 280 -14.20 -10.19 -16.69
N TYR A 281 -13.57 -9.52 -15.73
CA TYR A 281 -14.27 -8.96 -14.58
C TYR A 281 -14.89 -7.60 -14.90
N LYS A 282 -15.96 -7.23 -14.19
CA LYS A 282 -16.75 -6.03 -14.48
C LYS A 282 -16.70 -5.03 -13.35
N SER A 283 -16.29 -3.80 -13.65
CA SER A 283 -16.53 -2.62 -12.82
C SER A 283 -17.94 -2.09 -13.09
N VAL A 284 -18.71 -1.84 -12.04
CA VAL A 284 -20.14 -1.56 -12.15
C VAL A 284 -20.49 -0.25 -11.48
N PHE A 285 -21.38 0.52 -12.13
CA PHE A 285 -21.92 1.74 -11.55
C PHE A 285 -22.66 1.42 -10.24
N HIS A 286 -22.35 2.17 -9.21
CA HIS A 286 -23.00 2.11 -7.92
C HIS A 286 -23.20 3.52 -7.37
N ARG A 287 -24.09 3.68 -6.38
CA ARG A 287 -24.39 4.96 -5.74
C ARG A 287 -24.80 4.74 -4.29
N VAL A 288 -24.84 5.81 -3.51
CA VAL A 288 -25.32 5.76 -2.12
C VAL A 288 -26.54 6.67 -1.95
N ALA A 289 -27.69 6.07 -1.63
CA ALA A 289 -28.89 6.77 -1.21
C ALA A 289 -28.79 7.19 0.27
N VAL A 290 -29.53 8.24 0.63
CA VAL A 290 -29.63 8.74 2.00
C VAL A 290 -30.91 8.22 2.63
N ASP A 291 -30.85 7.86 3.91
CA ASP A 291 -32.01 7.44 4.69
C ASP A 291 -32.69 8.65 5.35
N ALA A 292 -34.02 8.59 5.53
CA ALA A 292 -34.79 9.71 6.04
C ALA A 292 -34.60 9.96 7.55
N GLU A 293 -34.32 8.90 8.31
CA GLU A 293 -34.37 8.91 9.77
C GLU A 293 -33.03 8.52 10.39
N ARG A 294 -32.25 7.68 9.71
CA ARG A 294 -31.05 7.04 10.27
C ARG A 294 -29.80 7.48 9.54
N GLY A 295 -28.74 7.80 10.28
CA GLY A 295 -27.42 8.01 9.68
C GLY A 295 -26.79 6.70 9.22
N ARG A 296 -25.98 6.74 8.17
CA ARG A 296 -25.17 5.58 7.70
C ARG A 296 -23.68 5.90 7.82
N VAL A 297 -22.89 4.90 8.22
CA VAL A 297 -21.42 5.03 8.31
C VAL A 297 -20.74 3.83 7.64
N THR A 298 -19.66 4.09 6.89
CA THR A 298 -18.85 3.05 6.23
C THR A 298 -17.37 3.34 6.32
N VAL A 299 -16.57 2.26 6.29
CA VAL A 299 -15.13 2.29 6.04
C VAL A 299 -14.88 1.54 4.74
N VAL A 300 -14.30 2.21 3.75
CA VAL A 300 -14.03 1.66 2.41
C VAL A 300 -12.53 1.61 2.20
N VAL A 301 -12.03 0.49 1.69
CA VAL A 301 -10.62 0.29 1.35
C VAL A 301 -10.49 0.15 -0.14
N PHE A 302 -9.73 1.06 -0.76
CA PHE A 302 -9.42 1.05 -2.17
C PHE A 302 -8.00 0.51 -2.37
N GLN A 303 -7.87 -0.52 -3.20
CA GLN A 303 -6.60 -1.13 -3.56
C GLN A 303 -6.27 -0.75 -5.00
N ASP A 304 -5.21 0.02 -5.15
CA ASP A 304 -4.72 0.48 -6.44
C ASP A 304 -3.90 -0.62 -7.13
N ALA A 305 -3.81 -0.57 -8.46
CA ALA A 305 -3.04 -1.52 -9.24
C ALA A 305 -2.42 -0.85 -10.49
N CYS A 306 -1.28 -1.33 -10.95
CA CYS A 306 -0.74 -1.03 -12.28
C CYS A 306 0.40 -1.99 -12.65
N ILE A 307 0.63 -2.17 -13.95
CA ILE A 307 1.76 -2.93 -14.49
C ILE A 307 2.79 -1.94 -15.03
N ASN A 308 3.95 -1.83 -14.38
CA ASN A 308 5.04 -0.91 -14.78
C ASN A 308 4.58 0.54 -14.97
N GLY A 309 3.68 1.01 -14.10
CA GLY A 309 3.12 2.37 -14.18
C GLY A 309 2.00 2.56 -15.21
N LEU A 310 1.56 1.48 -15.88
CA LEU A 310 0.50 1.48 -16.88
C LEU A 310 -0.75 0.75 -16.38
N VAL A 311 -1.91 1.23 -16.80
CA VAL A 311 -3.18 0.50 -16.74
C VAL A 311 -3.37 -0.15 -18.11
N LYS A 312 -3.27 -1.49 -18.17
CA LYS A 312 -3.32 -2.27 -19.42
C LYS A 312 -3.72 -3.72 -19.14
N PRO A 313 -4.25 -4.47 -20.12
CA PRO A 313 -4.52 -5.90 -19.96
C PRO A 313 -3.26 -6.70 -19.59
N LEU A 314 -3.44 -7.73 -18.76
CA LEU A 314 -2.39 -8.69 -18.42
C LEU A 314 -1.98 -9.50 -19.66
N PRO A 315 -0.71 -9.44 -20.09
CA PRO A 315 -0.23 -10.22 -21.24
C PRO A 315 -0.44 -11.74 -21.08
N GLU A 316 -0.39 -12.24 -19.84
CA GLU A 316 -0.49 -13.65 -19.48
C GLU A 316 -1.88 -14.25 -19.74
N LEU A 317 -2.90 -13.42 -20.00
CA LEU A 317 -4.20 -13.90 -20.43
C LEU A 317 -4.16 -14.52 -21.84
N GLY A 318 -3.14 -14.22 -22.64
CA GLY A 318 -2.97 -14.78 -23.99
C GLY A 318 -4.03 -14.34 -25.01
N GLU A 319 -4.79 -13.30 -24.68
CA GLU A 319 -5.89 -12.77 -25.51
C GLU A 319 -5.48 -11.49 -26.24
N THR A 320 -6.15 -11.19 -27.36
CA THR A 320 -6.06 -9.88 -28.00
C THR A 320 -6.50 -8.79 -27.01
N PRO A 321 -5.66 -7.77 -26.73
CA PRO A 321 -6.00 -6.71 -25.78
C PRO A 321 -7.21 -5.89 -26.26
N ARG A 322 -8.29 -5.90 -25.49
CA ARG A 322 -9.51 -5.12 -25.72
C ARG A 322 -9.38 -3.66 -25.32
N TYR A 323 -8.44 -3.35 -24.43
CA TYR A 323 -8.18 -1.99 -23.94
C TYR A 323 -6.80 -1.53 -24.39
N ARG A 324 -6.68 -0.23 -24.71
CA ARG A 324 -5.40 0.44 -24.93
C ARG A 324 -4.66 0.61 -23.60
N ALA A 325 -3.33 0.50 -23.64
CA ALA A 325 -2.50 0.82 -22.50
C ALA A 325 -2.47 2.34 -22.28
N ILE A 326 -2.55 2.77 -21.02
CA ILE A 326 -2.52 4.18 -20.64
C ILE A 326 -1.64 4.39 -19.40
N GLY A 327 -0.95 5.52 -19.33
CA GLY A 327 -0.17 5.90 -18.16
C GLY A 327 -1.07 6.11 -16.95
N LYS A 328 -0.67 5.63 -15.77
CA LYS A 328 -1.51 5.70 -14.56
C LYS A 328 -1.97 7.13 -14.19
N SER A 329 -1.08 8.11 -14.33
CA SER A 329 -1.44 9.53 -14.07
C SER A 329 -2.49 10.04 -15.07
N GLU A 330 -2.36 9.67 -16.34
CA GLU A 330 -3.33 10.02 -17.38
C GLU A 330 -4.67 9.31 -17.17
N TYR A 331 -4.63 8.05 -16.75
CA TYR A 331 -5.82 7.29 -16.37
C TYR A 331 -6.61 8.00 -15.26
N PHE A 332 -5.95 8.39 -14.15
CA PHE A 332 -6.64 9.08 -13.06
C PHE A 332 -7.18 10.45 -13.47
N LYS A 333 -6.48 11.21 -14.33
CA LYS A 333 -7.01 12.46 -14.88
C LYS A 333 -8.29 12.21 -15.69
N GLY A 334 -8.29 11.17 -16.53
CA GLY A 334 -9.45 10.78 -17.32
C GLY A 334 -10.63 10.30 -16.46
N HIS A 335 -10.36 9.46 -15.48
CA HIS A 335 -11.36 8.97 -14.53
C HIS A 335 -11.95 10.11 -13.69
N THR A 336 -11.14 11.03 -13.17
CA THR A 336 -11.65 12.21 -12.46
C THR A 336 -12.56 13.06 -13.36
N ALA A 337 -12.20 13.24 -14.63
CA ALA A 337 -13.05 13.96 -15.59
C ALA A 337 -14.37 13.21 -15.88
N GLU A 338 -14.37 11.87 -15.87
CA GLU A 338 -15.56 11.04 -16.00
C GLU A 338 -16.48 11.12 -14.79
N VAL A 339 -15.93 11.04 -13.57
CA VAL A 339 -16.69 11.26 -12.32
C VAL A 339 -17.36 12.64 -12.30
N LEU A 340 -16.72 13.63 -12.94
CA LEU A 340 -17.28 14.96 -13.17
C LEU A 340 -18.12 15.08 -14.45
N GLY A 341 -18.19 14.05 -15.29
CA GLY A 341 -19.01 13.95 -16.50
C GLY A 341 -20.31 13.18 -16.23
N GLN A 342 -21.18 13.05 -17.24
CA GLN A 342 -22.38 12.20 -17.11
C GLN A 342 -22.21 10.89 -17.89
N GLY A 343 -22.35 9.76 -17.17
CA GLY A 343 -23.02 8.55 -17.65
C GLY A 343 -22.20 7.52 -18.43
N GLU A 344 -20.95 7.79 -18.78
CA GLU A 344 -20.07 6.82 -19.48
C GLU A 344 -18.83 6.54 -18.63
N ARG A 345 -18.36 5.30 -18.58
CA ARG A 345 -17.16 4.92 -17.81
C ARG A 345 -15.90 5.30 -18.58
N PHE A 346 -14.87 5.82 -17.92
CA PHE A 346 -13.68 6.29 -18.61
C PHE A 346 -13.01 5.18 -19.41
N ILE A 347 -12.97 3.96 -18.86
CA ILE A 347 -12.39 2.79 -19.53
C ILE A 347 -13.09 2.39 -20.84
N ASP A 348 -14.34 2.81 -21.07
CA ASP A 348 -15.04 2.53 -22.33
C ASP A 348 -14.39 3.32 -23.49
N THR A 349 -13.79 4.48 -23.22
CA THR A 349 -12.99 5.25 -24.19
C THR A 349 -11.66 4.57 -24.53
N LEU A 350 -11.19 3.64 -23.70
CA LEU A 350 -9.94 2.91 -23.92
C LEU A 350 -10.13 1.65 -24.76
N LYS A 351 -11.37 1.24 -25.05
CA LYS A 351 -11.66 0.05 -25.85
C LYS A 351 -11.12 0.21 -27.28
N LYS A 352 -10.49 -0.84 -27.80
CA LYS A 352 -10.07 -0.91 -29.21
C LYS A 352 -11.29 -1.27 -30.06
N ASP A 353 -11.55 -0.51 -31.12
CA ASP A 353 -12.61 -0.83 -32.10
C ASP A 353 -12.29 -2.18 -32.77
N GLU A 354 -13.21 -3.15 -32.70
CA GLU A 354 -13.08 -4.43 -33.42
C GLU A 354 -13.06 -4.27 -34.95
N ARG A 355 -13.37 -3.06 -35.45
CA ARG A 355 -13.47 -2.72 -36.88
C ARG A 355 -12.18 -2.20 -37.50
N CYS A 356 -11.16 -1.86 -36.70
CA CYS A 356 -9.85 -1.43 -37.19
C CYS A 356 -8.78 -2.41 -36.75
N ALA A 357 -8.87 -3.66 -37.22
CA ALA A 357 -7.68 -4.50 -37.33
C ALA A 357 -6.85 -3.99 -38.52
N ASP A 358 -6.11 -2.90 -38.32
CA ASP A 358 -5.17 -2.40 -39.31
C ASP A 358 -3.98 -3.38 -39.40
N PRO A 359 -3.63 -3.92 -40.58
CA PRO A 359 -2.54 -4.89 -40.73
C PRO A 359 -1.12 -4.31 -40.52
N LEU A 360 -1.00 -3.08 -40.02
CA LEU A 360 0.25 -2.31 -40.07
C LEU A 360 0.91 -2.05 -38.71
N SER A 361 0.32 -2.44 -37.57
CA SER A 361 0.91 -2.14 -36.25
C SER A 361 2.03 -3.09 -35.80
N SER A 362 2.25 -4.21 -36.48
CA SER A 362 3.30 -5.19 -36.07
C SER A 362 4.72 -4.74 -36.40
N ALA A 363 4.91 -3.70 -37.21
CA ALA A 363 6.23 -3.15 -37.56
C ALA A 363 6.63 -1.98 -36.64
N GLU A 364 5.69 -1.12 -36.26
CA GLU A 364 6.00 0.10 -35.48
C GLU A 364 6.12 -0.16 -33.96
N GLU A 365 5.44 -1.16 -33.40
CA GLU A 365 5.62 -1.55 -31.99
C GLU A 365 7.00 -2.21 -31.74
N SER A 366 7.57 -2.87 -32.75
CA SER A 366 8.95 -3.41 -32.71
C SER A 366 9.99 -2.29 -32.70
N ASP A 367 9.78 -1.24 -33.50
CA ASP A 367 10.71 -0.12 -33.62
C ASP A 367 10.65 0.84 -32.43
N ALA A 368 9.47 1.00 -31.80
CA ALA A 368 9.32 1.78 -30.57
C ALA A 368 9.95 1.09 -29.35
N MET A 369 9.83 -0.24 -29.23
CA MET A 369 10.51 -1.02 -28.20
C MET A 369 12.03 -1.05 -28.42
N ALA A 370 12.49 -1.18 -29.66
CA ALA A 370 13.90 -1.10 -30.01
C ALA A 370 14.50 0.30 -29.73
N ALA A 371 13.76 1.38 -29.95
CA ALA A 371 14.19 2.74 -29.63
C ALA A 371 14.30 3.00 -28.11
N ILE A 372 13.42 2.40 -27.30
CA ILE A 372 13.47 2.46 -25.83
C ILE A 372 14.62 1.60 -25.28
N GLU A 373 14.88 0.42 -25.85
CA GLU A 373 16.04 -0.40 -25.49
C GLU A 373 17.38 0.24 -25.92
N LEU A 374 17.46 0.84 -27.11
CA LEU A 374 18.63 1.59 -27.58
C LEU A 374 18.88 2.86 -26.76
N GLY A 375 17.82 3.56 -26.32
CA GLY A 375 17.92 4.70 -25.41
C GLY A 375 18.46 4.31 -24.03
N ASN A 376 18.03 3.16 -23.50
CA ASN A 376 18.53 2.63 -22.23
C ASN A 376 19.96 2.07 -22.34
N TYR A 377 20.35 1.51 -23.49
CA TYR A 377 21.73 1.07 -23.75
C TYR A 377 22.69 2.25 -23.94
N ALA A 378 22.24 3.34 -24.59
CA ALA A 378 23.02 4.58 -24.73
C ALA A 378 23.20 5.32 -23.38
N ALA A 379 22.18 5.30 -22.51
CA ALA A 379 22.28 5.81 -21.14
C ALA A 379 23.26 4.99 -20.28
N HIS A 380 23.27 3.66 -20.44
CA HIS A 380 24.23 2.79 -19.74
C HIS A 380 25.68 2.94 -20.22
N LEU A 381 25.89 3.26 -21.50
CA LEU A 381 27.21 3.56 -22.07
C LEU A 381 27.72 4.97 -21.70
N LEU A 382 26.83 5.96 -21.58
CA LEU A 382 27.17 7.30 -21.09
C LEU A 382 27.51 7.30 -19.58
N PHE A 383 26.85 6.45 -18.79
CA PHE A 383 27.20 6.28 -17.36
C PHE A 383 28.54 5.56 -17.15
N ARG A 384 28.88 4.60 -18.01
CA ARG A 384 30.19 3.92 -17.97
C ARG A 384 31.37 4.78 -18.43
N HIS A 385 31.13 5.88 -19.14
CA HIS A 385 32.19 6.82 -19.55
C HIS A 385 32.39 8.00 -18.58
N CYS A 386 31.42 8.31 -17.71
CA CYS A 386 31.61 9.33 -16.66
C CYS A 386 32.37 8.82 -15.41
N CYS A 387 32.43 7.51 -15.15
CA CYS A 387 33.18 6.95 -14.01
C CYS A 387 34.66 6.64 -14.29
N ARG A 388 35.28 7.20 -15.34
CA ARG A 388 36.71 6.99 -15.64
C ARG A 388 37.55 8.24 -15.90
N SER A 389 37.07 9.44 -15.57
CA SER A 389 37.90 10.65 -15.62
C SER A 389 37.77 11.52 -14.37
N SER A 390 38.53 11.19 -13.34
CA SER A 390 39.06 12.16 -12.36
C SER A 390 40.33 11.58 -11.72
N SER A 391 41.34 11.34 -12.56
CA SER A 391 42.72 11.20 -12.11
C SER A 391 43.64 11.94 -13.08
N HIS A 392 44.08 13.10 -12.59
CA HIS A 392 45.29 13.87 -12.89
C HIS A 392 45.77 14.07 -14.35
N LEU A 393 45.87 15.37 -14.66
CA LEU A 393 46.84 16.00 -15.55
C LEU A 393 48.24 15.38 -15.45
N LEU A 394 48.80 14.89 -16.56
CA LEU A 394 50.15 15.25 -17.06
C LEU A 394 50.47 14.57 -18.41
N ALA A 395 50.99 15.40 -19.33
CA ALA A 395 51.92 15.08 -20.44
C ALA A 395 51.47 14.28 -21.69
N CYS A 396 51.30 15.06 -22.78
CA CYS A 396 51.95 14.94 -24.10
C CYS A 396 52.01 13.62 -24.92
N ARG A 397 51.49 13.77 -26.16
CA ARG A 397 52.01 13.33 -27.48
C ARG A 397 51.68 11.93 -28.05
N HIS A 398 50.78 12.00 -29.05
CA HIS A 398 50.92 11.54 -30.45
C HIS A 398 51.06 10.06 -30.85
N ARG A 399 50.29 9.76 -31.93
CA ARG A 399 50.37 8.65 -32.93
C ARG A 399 49.76 7.32 -32.48
N SER A 400 49.16 6.48 -33.33
CA SER A 400 48.57 6.49 -34.68
C SER A 400 48.24 5.01 -34.97
N SER A 401 47.20 4.71 -35.77
CA SER A 401 46.96 3.42 -36.49
C SER A 401 46.70 2.19 -35.59
N SER A 402 45.98 1.12 -35.95
CA SER A 402 45.25 0.64 -37.12
C SER A 402 44.62 -0.70 -36.72
N HIS A 403 43.35 -0.92 -37.07
CA HIS A 403 42.65 -2.16 -37.45
C HIS A 403 42.84 -3.54 -36.72
N PRO A 404 41.82 -4.44 -36.83
CA PRO A 404 41.49 -5.58 -35.94
C PRO A 404 42.08 -6.91 -36.53
N PRO A 405 41.55 -8.16 -36.38
CA PRO A 405 40.40 -8.75 -35.66
C PRO A 405 40.70 -10.14 -35.01
N GLN A 406 39.63 -10.93 -34.76
CA GLN A 406 39.56 -12.41 -34.62
C GLN A 406 39.71 -12.97 -33.19
N THR A 407 39.07 -14.04 -32.75
CA THR A 407 37.97 -14.93 -33.19
C THR A 407 37.61 -15.81 -31.97
N ALA A 408 36.46 -16.50 -32.06
CA ALA A 408 36.21 -17.85 -31.54
C ALA A 408 35.43 -18.04 -30.21
N LYS A 409 34.17 -18.47 -30.41
CA LYS A 409 33.59 -19.79 -30.06
C LYS A 409 33.25 -20.13 -28.59
N GLY A 410 31.94 -20.42 -28.44
CA GLY A 410 31.34 -21.46 -27.58
C GLY A 410 31.19 -21.06 -26.11
N VAL A 411 30.12 -21.36 -25.39
CA VAL A 411 29.23 -22.53 -25.40
C VAL A 411 27.90 -22.10 -24.75
N ALA A 412 26.80 -22.67 -25.25
CA ALA A 412 25.46 -22.53 -24.70
C ALA A 412 25.31 -23.23 -23.35
N GLY A 413 24.56 -22.61 -22.42
CA GLY A 413 24.12 -23.23 -21.18
C GLY A 413 22.98 -22.44 -20.57
N MET A 414 21.78 -23.03 -20.59
CA MET A 414 20.52 -22.51 -20.02
C MET A 414 20.68 -22.11 -18.55
N LEU A 415 20.20 -20.92 -18.19
CA LEU A 415 19.88 -20.53 -16.82
C LEU A 415 18.38 -20.25 -16.73
N HIS A 416 17.64 -21.21 -16.19
CA HIS A 416 16.32 -20.97 -15.62
C HIS A 416 16.47 -20.29 -14.24
N PRO A 417 15.68 -19.27 -13.89
CA PRO A 417 15.60 -18.80 -12.51
C PRO A 417 14.39 -19.41 -11.77
N HIS A 418 14.66 -19.70 -10.50
CA HIS A 418 13.77 -19.99 -9.35
C HIS A 418 13.52 -21.44 -8.91
N PRO A 419 13.71 -21.67 -7.58
CA PRO A 419 12.54 -21.72 -6.70
C PRO A 419 12.77 -21.08 -5.31
N LEU A 420 12.21 -19.87 -5.06
CA LEU A 420 12.06 -19.26 -3.70
C LEU A 420 10.62 -19.31 -3.16
N LYS A 421 9.71 -19.97 -3.88
CA LYS A 421 8.26 -19.76 -3.73
C LYS A 421 7.54 -20.73 -2.78
N ARG A 422 8.25 -21.48 -1.92
CA ARG A 422 7.62 -22.55 -1.11
C ARG A 422 7.95 -22.57 0.40
N THR A 423 8.58 -21.54 0.94
CA THR A 423 8.94 -21.49 2.38
C THR A 423 7.83 -20.92 3.27
N LEU A 424 6.84 -20.20 2.71
CA LEU A 424 5.82 -19.51 3.51
C LEU A 424 4.58 -20.35 3.87
N GLU A 425 4.44 -21.57 3.34
CA GLU A 425 3.25 -22.42 3.60
C GLU A 425 3.35 -23.28 4.87
N PHE A 426 4.49 -23.29 5.58
CA PHE A 426 4.70 -24.18 6.75
C PHE A 426 4.43 -23.53 8.12
N PHE A 427 4.17 -22.22 8.18
CA PHE A 427 3.99 -21.48 9.44
C PHE A 427 2.55 -21.47 9.99
N GLY A 428 1.67 -22.26 9.39
CA GLY A 428 0.28 -22.39 9.82
C GLY A 428 0.11 -23.33 11.00
N ASP A 429 0.62 -22.97 12.19
CA ASP A 429 0.08 -23.50 13.44
C ASP A 429 0.25 -22.53 14.63
N ARG A 430 -0.82 -22.47 15.42
CA ARG A 430 -1.18 -21.46 16.43
C ARG A 430 -0.10 -21.23 17.49
N LEU A 431 0.33 -19.98 17.68
CA LEU A 431 1.02 -19.54 18.90
C LEU A 431 -0.01 -19.29 20.02
N PRO A 432 0.18 -19.82 21.25
CA PRO A 432 -0.67 -19.50 22.39
C PRO A 432 -0.49 -18.05 22.84
N GLU A 433 -1.60 -17.36 22.98
CA GLU A 433 -1.82 -15.92 23.15
C GLU A 433 -1.33 -15.29 24.48
N LYS A 434 -0.27 -15.79 25.14
CA LYS A 434 0.14 -15.24 26.45
C LYS A 434 1.64 -14.96 26.54
N LYS A 435 1.93 -13.65 26.63
CA LYS A 435 3.21 -12.95 26.89
C LYS A 435 3.94 -12.38 25.66
N LEU A 436 3.33 -11.43 24.96
CA LEU A 436 4.10 -10.39 24.27
C LEU A 436 3.37 -9.03 24.26
N GLN A 437 2.83 -8.64 25.41
CA GLN A 437 2.36 -7.27 25.64
C GLN A 437 3.36 -6.57 26.57
N ARG A 438 4.51 -6.16 26.01
CA ARG A 438 5.22 -4.98 26.52
C ARG A 438 4.98 -3.91 25.46
N GLU A 439 4.05 -3.02 25.77
CA GLU A 439 3.84 -1.77 25.04
C GLU A 439 5.18 -1.04 24.94
N ILE A 440 5.79 -1.06 23.76
CA ILE A 440 6.78 -0.04 23.41
C ILE A 440 5.94 1.17 23.03
N ASP A 441 5.87 2.11 23.97
CA ASP A 441 5.18 3.38 23.83
C ASP A 441 5.88 4.21 22.74
N ILE A 442 5.40 4.12 21.49
CA ILE A 442 5.94 4.86 20.32
C ILE A 442 5.76 6.39 20.46
N ARG A 443 5.14 6.87 21.55
CA ARG A 443 4.79 8.27 21.78
C ARG A 443 5.95 9.19 22.18
N ALA A 444 7.22 8.77 22.11
CA ALA A 444 8.35 9.65 22.43
C ALA A 444 9.66 9.35 21.65
N MET A 445 9.62 9.19 20.31
CA MET A 445 10.86 9.28 19.52
C MET A 445 11.29 10.74 19.32
N ASN A 446 11.73 11.41 20.39
CA ASN A 446 12.52 12.64 20.25
C ASN A 446 13.93 12.24 19.80
N ARG A 447 14.19 12.32 18.50
CA ARG A 447 15.49 12.00 17.90
C ARG A 447 16.46 13.15 18.10
N ASP A 448 17.64 12.85 18.61
CA ASP A 448 18.66 13.86 18.94
C ASP A 448 19.87 13.75 18.02
N ILE A 449 20.42 14.90 17.64
CA ILE A 449 21.73 15.01 17.00
C ILE A 449 22.82 14.63 18.01
N ILE A 450 23.86 13.94 17.56
CA ILE A 450 25.02 13.62 18.41
C ILE A 450 25.83 14.90 18.66
N THR A 451 25.96 15.27 19.94
CA THR A 451 26.70 16.46 20.38
C THR A 451 28.18 16.14 20.62
N GLN A 452 29.05 17.15 20.51
CA GLN A 452 30.49 17.00 20.75
C GLN A 452 30.82 16.39 22.13
N ASP A 453 30.07 16.76 23.18
CA ASP A 453 30.21 16.19 24.52
C ASP A 453 29.91 14.68 24.58
N ALA A 454 28.99 14.19 23.73
CA ALA A 454 28.67 12.76 23.64
C ALA A 454 29.78 12.00 22.92
N THR A 455 30.32 12.56 21.83
CA THR A 455 31.46 11.97 21.12
C THR A 455 32.72 11.93 21.97
N MET A 456 32.99 12.96 22.78
CA MET A 456 34.09 12.93 23.75
C MET A 456 33.91 11.85 24.81
N ALA A 457 32.68 11.67 25.31
CA ALA A 457 32.36 10.60 26.25
C ALA A 457 32.52 9.20 25.63
N PHE A 458 32.22 9.02 24.33
CA PHE A 458 32.46 7.77 23.60
C PHE A 458 33.95 7.48 23.39
N ALA A 459 34.78 8.52 23.19
CA ALA A 459 36.20 8.38 22.90
C ALA A 459 37.05 8.11 24.16
N ASP A 460 36.65 8.61 25.32
CA ASP A 460 37.34 8.41 26.60
C ASP A 460 36.36 8.05 27.72
N HIS A 461 36.24 6.75 27.97
CA HIS A 461 35.35 6.16 28.97
C HIS A 461 35.80 6.40 30.43
N HIS A 462 36.95 7.05 30.65
CA HIS A 462 37.38 7.51 31.97
C HIS A 462 36.83 8.91 32.33
N LEU A 463 36.20 9.60 31.39
CA LEU A 463 35.52 10.89 31.61
C LEU A 463 34.07 10.71 32.06
N HIS A 464 33.55 11.72 32.76
CA HIS A 464 32.19 11.77 33.31
C HIS A 464 31.13 11.40 32.25
N ILE A 465 30.47 10.25 32.43
CA ILE A 465 29.36 9.80 31.59
C ILE A 465 28.19 10.77 31.80
N PRO A 466 27.70 11.46 30.75
CA PRO A 466 26.58 12.38 30.91
C PRO A 466 25.32 11.66 31.39
N ASP A 467 24.58 12.25 32.34
CA ASP A 467 23.38 11.67 32.96
C ASP A 467 22.33 11.17 31.96
N ARG A 468 22.27 11.75 30.76
CA ARG A 468 21.36 11.32 29.68
C ARG A 468 21.64 9.92 29.13
N PHE A 469 22.82 9.34 29.39
CA PHE A 469 23.18 7.98 29.00
C PHE A 469 23.20 6.99 30.18
N VAL A 470 23.14 7.48 31.42
CA VAL A 470 23.21 6.62 32.61
C VAL A 470 21.87 5.91 32.83
N ARG A 471 21.90 4.57 32.76
CA ARG A 471 20.75 3.67 32.93
C ARG A 471 20.95 2.69 34.10
N ALA A 472 21.19 3.24 35.28
CA ALA A 472 21.55 2.46 36.48
C ALA A 472 20.51 1.39 36.87
N ASP A 473 19.23 1.59 36.53
CA ASP A 473 18.13 0.70 36.87
C ASP A 473 17.79 -0.33 35.76
N GLU A 474 18.40 -0.22 34.57
CA GLU A 474 18.09 -1.05 33.39
C GLU A 474 19.24 -1.99 32.98
N VAL A 475 20.46 -1.78 33.49
CA VAL A 475 21.64 -2.58 33.15
C VAL A 475 21.98 -3.52 34.31
N PRO A 476 22.13 -4.84 34.09
CA PRO A 476 22.55 -5.78 35.13
C PRO A 476 23.89 -5.36 35.74
N ALA A 477 24.07 -5.59 37.04
CA ALA A 477 25.35 -5.28 37.70
C ALA A 477 26.49 -6.03 36.98
N ALA A 478 27.68 -5.41 36.90
CA ALA A 478 28.82 -5.90 36.10
C ALA A 478 29.34 -7.33 36.44
N GLY A 479 28.73 -8.03 37.41
CA GLY A 479 28.98 -9.43 37.74
C GLY A 479 27.84 -10.41 37.43
N GLU A 480 26.68 -9.96 36.93
CA GLU A 480 25.55 -10.82 36.53
C GLU A 480 25.55 -11.19 35.03
N VAL A 481 26.43 -10.58 34.23
CA VAL A 481 26.59 -10.94 32.82
C VAL A 481 27.39 -12.25 32.74
N VAL A 482 26.67 -13.37 32.72
CA VAL A 482 27.26 -14.68 32.40
C VAL A 482 27.57 -14.68 30.91
N VAL A 483 28.83 -14.50 30.55
CA VAL A 483 29.31 -14.86 29.20
C VAL A 483 29.32 -16.39 29.16
N VAL A 484 28.26 -16.98 28.62
CA VAL A 484 28.21 -18.43 28.36
C VAL A 484 29.16 -18.71 27.20
N GLY A 485 30.44 -18.87 27.52
CA GLY A 485 31.42 -19.48 26.64
C GLY A 485 31.60 -20.93 27.06
N GLY A 486 31.17 -21.87 26.22
CA GLY A 486 31.50 -23.28 26.37
C GLY A 486 30.33 -24.24 26.11
N ASP A 487 30.46 -24.97 25.00
CA ASP A 487 30.05 -26.36 24.76
C ASP A 487 28.58 -26.79 24.93
N ASP A 488 27.63 -25.87 25.12
CA ASP A 488 26.20 -26.17 25.09
C ASP A 488 25.56 -25.67 23.78
N GLU A 489 25.44 -26.57 22.78
CA GLU A 489 24.81 -26.28 21.47
C GLU A 489 23.38 -25.68 21.60
N SER A 490 22.74 -25.81 22.76
CA SER A 490 21.41 -25.23 23.03
C SER A 490 21.39 -23.72 23.29
N SER A 491 22.57 -23.10 23.45
CA SER A 491 22.72 -21.66 23.74
C SER A 491 23.29 -20.85 22.57
N GLU A 492 23.53 -21.46 21.42
CA GLU A 492 24.02 -20.75 20.24
C GLU A 492 22.87 -20.17 19.41
N LEU A 493 23.10 -18.97 18.87
CA LEU A 493 22.14 -18.31 18.00
C LEU A 493 21.78 -19.24 16.82
N PRO A 494 20.48 -19.51 16.55
CA PRO A 494 20.11 -20.38 15.46
C PRO A 494 20.69 -19.90 14.13
N VAL A 495 21.30 -20.81 13.37
CA VAL A 495 21.83 -20.54 12.04
C VAL A 495 20.90 -21.15 11.00
N VAL A 496 20.39 -20.33 10.09
CA VAL A 496 19.54 -20.75 8.97
C VAL A 496 20.36 -20.68 7.69
N ASP A 497 20.34 -21.75 6.91
CA ASP A 497 21.06 -21.85 5.65
C ASP A 497 20.14 -21.55 4.47
N MET A 498 20.37 -20.43 3.79
CA MET A 498 19.53 -20.05 2.65
C MET A 498 19.70 -21.02 1.47
N ALA A 499 20.88 -21.61 1.24
CA ALA A 499 21.05 -22.58 0.17
C ALA A 499 20.21 -23.84 0.43
N ARG A 500 20.12 -24.30 1.68
CA ARG A 500 19.25 -25.42 2.08
C ARG A 500 17.76 -25.10 1.95
N LEU A 501 17.34 -23.85 2.17
CA LEU A 501 15.97 -23.42 1.86
C LEU A 501 15.64 -23.51 0.36
N LEU A 502 16.64 -23.29 -0.50
CA LEU A 502 16.49 -23.35 -1.96
C LEU A 502 16.59 -24.78 -2.49
N ASP A 503 17.31 -25.66 -1.80
CA ASP A 503 17.50 -27.06 -2.15
C ASP A 503 16.24 -27.90 -1.85
N PRO A 504 15.58 -28.49 -2.87
CA PRO A 504 14.40 -29.32 -2.68
C PRO A 504 14.58 -30.49 -1.70
N GLU A 505 15.79 -31.04 -1.56
CA GLU A 505 16.05 -32.18 -0.68
C GLU A 505 16.05 -31.80 0.81
N HIS A 506 16.56 -30.61 1.15
CA HIS A 506 16.73 -30.16 2.53
C HIS A 506 15.73 -29.07 2.95
N ARG A 507 14.92 -28.58 2.00
CA ARG A 507 14.01 -27.44 2.20
C ARG A 507 13.05 -27.62 3.37
N GLU A 508 12.38 -28.76 3.49
CA GLU A 508 11.34 -28.94 4.53
C GLU A 508 11.95 -28.92 5.94
N GLU A 509 13.10 -29.57 6.12
CA GLU A 509 13.86 -29.55 7.37
C GLU A 509 14.32 -28.13 7.73
N GLU A 510 14.85 -27.41 6.75
CA GLU A 510 15.37 -26.05 6.96
C GLU A 510 14.25 -25.04 7.23
N ILE A 511 13.07 -25.21 6.61
CA ILE A 511 11.88 -24.41 6.92
C ILE A 511 11.41 -24.67 8.35
N ALA A 512 11.35 -25.94 8.77
CA ALA A 512 10.98 -26.31 10.12
C ALA A 512 11.95 -25.72 11.15
N TRP A 513 13.25 -25.73 10.83
CA TRP A 513 14.30 -25.12 11.65
C TRP A 513 14.19 -23.61 11.73
N LEU A 514 14.05 -22.91 10.60
CA LEU A 514 13.75 -21.47 10.54
C LEU A 514 12.54 -21.15 11.41
N GLY A 515 11.49 -21.97 11.36
CA GLY A 515 10.31 -21.75 12.16
C GLY A 515 10.51 -21.98 13.66
N SER A 516 11.33 -22.96 14.04
CA SER A 516 11.78 -23.12 15.41
C SER A 516 12.54 -21.90 15.90
N ALA A 517 13.51 -21.41 15.12
CA ALA A 517 14.32 -20.24 15.44
C ALA A 517 13.46 -18.98 15.64
N CYS A 518 12.52 -18.72 14.74
CA CYS A 518 11.57 -17.60 14.87
C CYS A 518 10.73 -17.68 16.15
N ARG A 519 10.28 -18.87 16.55
CA ARG A 519 9.41 -19.05 17.73
C ARG A 519 10.17 -19.05 19.06
N SER A 520 11.36 -19.63 19.08
CA SER A 520 12.13 -19.81 20.33
C SER A 520 13.10 -18.67 20.61
N TRP A 521 13.70 -18.08 19.58
CA TRP A 521 14.69 -17.00 19.71
C TRP A 521 14.17 -15.65 19.24
N GLY A 522 13.36 -15.62 18.17
CA GLY A 522 12.89 -14.37 17.54
C GLY A 522 13.94 -13.65 16.67
N PHE A 523 15.19 -14.14 16.66
CA PHE A 523 16.27 -13.74 15.77
C PHE A 523 17.19 -14.94 15.47
N PHE A 524 17.85 -14.92 14.31
CA PHE A 524 18.71 -16.01 13.82
C PHE A 524 19.78 -15.46 12.86
N GLN A 525 20.88 -16.18 12.71
CA GLN A 525 21.90 -15.90 11.70
C GLN A 525 21.50 -16.52 10.37
N LEU A 526 21.74 -15.82 9.26
CA LEU A 526 21.52 -16.33 7.91
C LEU A 526 22.86 -16.54 7.21
N ILE A 527 23.10 -17.75 6.70
CA ILE A 527 24.30 -18.10 5.93
C ILE A 527 23.92 -18.51 4.51
N ASN A 528 24.93 -18.60 3.63
CA ASN A 528 24.78 -19.03 2.23
C ASN A 528 23.69 -18.25 1.47
N HIS A 529 23.47 -16.99 1.85
CA HIS A 529 22.44 -16.10 1.34
C HIS A 529 22.68 -15.58 -0.09
N GLY A 530 23.75 -16.03 -0.76
CA GLY A 530 24.07 -15.67 -2.15
C GLY A 530 24.52 -14.22 -2.37
N VAL A 531 24.73 -13.43 -1.32
CA VAL A 531 25.30 -12.07 -1.44
C VAL A 531 26.81 -12.20 -1.55
N ASP A 532 27.38 -11.57 -2.57
CA ASP A 532 28.82 -11.59 -2.84
C ASP A 532 29.63 -11.12 -1.62
N GLN A 533 30.61 -11.93 -1.21
CA GLN A 533 31.48 -11.63 -0.07
C GLN A 533 32.25 -10.32 -0.26
N ALA A 534 32.60 -9.95 -1.49
CA ALA A 534 33.24 -8.67 -1.79
C ALA A 534 32.30 -7.48 -1.49
N VAL A 535 30.99 -7.63 -1.71
CA VAL A 535 29.99 -6.59 -1.37
C VAL A 535 29.87 -6.45 0.14
N ILE A 536 29.80 -7.57 0.86
CA ILE A 536 29.75 -7.57 2.33
C ILE A 536 31.01 -6.93 2.91
N GLN A 537 32.18 -7.32 2.41
CA GLN A 537 33.46 -6.78 2.86
C GLN A 537 33.54 -5.28 2.61
N LYS A 538 33.16 -4.81 1.42
CA LYS A 538 33.11 -3.39 1.09
C LYS A 538 32.12 -2.62 1.98
N MET A 539 30.96 -3.20 2.29
CA MET A 539 30.00 -2.57 3.19
C MET A 539 30.57 -2.42 4.61
N LYS A 540 31.27 -3.44 5.12
CA LYS A 540 31.95 -3.39 6.42
C LYS A 540 33.00 -2.28 6.44
N GLU A 541 33.87 -2.24 5.42
CA GLU A 541 34.91 -1.22 5.29
C GLU A 541 34.32 0.19 5.26
N ASN A 542 33.31 0.42 4.41
CA ASN A 542 32.64 1.72 4.32
C ASN A 542 31.94 2.12 5.62
N THR A 543 31.35 1.15 6.34
CA THR A 543 30.68 1.42 7.62
C THR A 543 31.70 1.86 8.67
N VAL A 544 32.83 1.14 8.79
CA VAL A 544 33.92 1.51 9.71
C VAL A 544 34.45 2.90 9.36
N GLN A 545 34.77 3.14 8.09
CA GLN A 545 35.28 4.44 7.63
C GLN A 545 34.33 5.58 7.95
N PHE A 546 33.02 5.40 7.77
CA PHE A 546 32.03 6.43 8.09
C PHE A 546 32.05 6.79 9.59
N PHE A 547 32.06 5.81 10.49
CA PHE A 547 32.04 6.08 11.94
C PHE A 547 33.37 6.64 12.47
N GLU A 548 34.48 6.42 11.75
CA GLU A 548 35.79 7.04 12.01
C GLU A 548 35.89 8.50 11.55
N LEU A 549 34.93 9.01 10.76
CA LEU A 549 34.92 10.41 10.33
C LEU A 549 34.80 11.37 11.51
N PRO A 550 35.36 12.60 11.40
CA PRO A 550 35.08 13.69 12.32
C PRO A 550 33.58 13.90 12.52
N LEU A 551 33.17 14.30 13.73
CA LEU A 551 31.76 14.51 14.06
C LEU A 551 31.07 15.54 13.14
N GLU A 552 31.80 16.58 12.71
CA GLU A 552 31.28 17.58 11.78
C GLU A 552 30.85 16.94 10.45
N ASP A 553 31.67 16.03 9.92
CA ASP A 553 31.39 15.31 8.69
C ASP A 553 30.23 14.32 8.87
N LYS A 554 30.18 13.59 9.99
CA LYS A 554 29.05 12.69 10.30
C LYS A 554 27.73 13.45 10.46
N ASN A 555 27.77 14.67 11.01
CA ASN A 555 26.60 15.52 11.20
C ASN A 555 26.07 16.17 9.91
N THR A 556 26.81 16.09 8.78
CA THR A 556 26.28 16.51 7.47
C THR A 556 25.05 15.70 7.05
N VAL A 557 24.97 14.45 7.50
CA VAL A 557 23.84 13.53 7.28
C VAL A 557 23.01 13.34 8.55
N ALA A 558 23.02 14.29 9.48
CA ALA A 558 22.30 14.18 10.75
C ALA A 558 20.79 13.97 10.56
N VAL A 559 20.21 13.19 11.48
CA VAL A 559 18.75 12.99 11.54
C VAL A 559 18.03 14.32 11.71
N ARG A 560 17.06 14.59 10.83
CA ARG A 560 16.27 15.83 10.87
C ARG A 560 15.10 15.70 11.85
N PRO A 561 14.59 16.79 12.44
CA PRO A 561 13.41 16.74 13.32
C PRO A 561 12.23 16.05 12.62
N GLY A 562 11.69 15.00 13.22
CA GLY A 562 10.61 14.17 12.66
C GLY A 562 11.03 13.19 11.55
N GLY A 563 12.28 13.25 11.06
CA GLY A 563 12.82 12.37 10.02
C GLY A 563 13.31 11.03 10.57
N ILE A 564 13.06 9.93 9.82
CA ILE A 564 13.37 8.55 10.22
C ILE A 564 14.74 8.04 9.74
N GLU A 565 15.46 8.86 8.97
CA GLU A 565 16.77 8.57 8.39
C GLU A 565 17.81 9.61 8.85
N GLY A 566 19.08 9.22 8.85
CA GLY A 566 20.21 10.06 9.19
C GLY A 566 21.01 9.58 10.39
N PHE A 567 22.11 10.28 10.66
CA PHE A 567 23.04 10.04 11.76
C PHE A 567 22.53 10.69 13.06
N GLY A 568 22.46 9.94 14.16
CA GLY A 568 22.02 10.48 15.45
C GLY A 568 21.56 9.43 16.45
N HIS A 569 20.92 9.87 17.54
CA HIS A 569 20.25 8.98 18.48
C HIS A 569 18.80 8.77 18.07
N HIS A 570 18.46 7.53 17.72
CA HIS A 570 17.13 7.18 17.21
C HIS A 570 16.20 6.63 18.28
N PHE A 571 16.72 6.16 19.41
CA PHE A 571 15.94 5.51 20.45
C PHE A 571 16.19 6.16 21.82
N ARG A 572 15.16 6.11 22.66
CA ARG A 572 15.18 6.51 24.07
C ARG A 572 14.58 5.41 24.92
N SER A 573 15.09 5.23 26.13
CA SER A 573 14.40 4.43 27.13
C SER A 573 13.12 5.12 27.60
N SER A 574 12.26 4.40 28.31
CA SER A 574 11.04 4.95 28.91
C SER A 574 11.31 6.14 29.84
N ALA A 575 12.51 6.21 30.45
CA ALA A 575 12.97 7.32 31.28
C ALA A 575 13.61 8.48 30.47
N GLY A 576 13.52 8.44 29.13
CA GLY A 576 14.06 9.47 28.24
C GLY A 576 15.58 9.40 28.02
N LYS A 577 16.25 8.35 28.50
CA LYS A 577 17.70 8.16 28.39
C LYS A 577 18.10 7.70 26.99
N LEU A 578 19.18 8.26 26.44
CA LEU A 578 19.72 7.89 25.12
C LEU A 578 20.52 6.59 25.21
N ASP A 579 20.59 5.85 24.10
CA ASP A 579 21.50 4.71 23.97
C ASP A 579 22.95 5.16 23.87
N TRP A 580 23.87 4.38 24.45
CA TRP A 580 25.31 4.55 24.29
C TRP A 580 25.77 4.00 22.92
N ALA A 581 25.32 4.63 21.85
CA ALA A 581 25.66 4.24 20.49
C ALA A 581 25.53 5.41 19.52
N GLU A 582 26.42 5.44 18.54
CA GLU A 582 26.23 6.21 17.31
C GLU A 582 25.42 5.35 16.32
N ASN A 583 24.40 5.93 15.70
CA ASN A 583 23.56 5.20 14.75
C ASN A 583 23.42 5.99 13.46
N LEU A 584 23.53 5.31 12.32
CA LEU A 584 23.18 5.81 11.00
C LEU A 584 22.06 4.93 10.46
N ILE A 585 20.88 5.53 10.24
CA ILE A 585 19.74 4.83 9.62
C ILE A 585 19.58 5.35 8.20
N VAL A 586 19.64 4.44 7.22
CA VAL A 586 19.42 4.72 5.80
C VAL A 586 18.40 3.73 5.22
N GLN A 587 17.49 4.21 4.39
CA GLN A 587 16.53 3.38 3.68
C GLN A 587 17.04 3.02 2.29
N THR A 588 16.87 1.75 1.94
CA THR A 588 17.47 1.13 0.74
C THR A 588 16.47 0.81 -0.38
N GLN A 589 15.22 1.29 -0.25
CA GLN A 589 14.11 1.14 -1.22
C GLN A 589 14.48 1.67 -2.63
N PRO A 590 13.77 1.29 -3.72
CA PRO A 590 14.30 1.24 -5.08
C PRO A 590 15.11 2.49 -5.47
N PHE A 591 16.21 2.31 -6.20
CA PHE A 591 17.24 3.36 -6.48
C PHE A 591 16.67 4.74 -6.83
N GLN A 592 15.53 4.80 -7.53
CA GLN A 592 14.83 6.01 -7.96
C GLN A 592 14.13 6.81 -6.83
N GLN A 593 14.06 6.27 -5.61
CA GLN A 593 13.38 6.86 -4.45
C GLN A 593 14.31 7.05 -3.25
N ARG A 594 15.62 6.83 -3.43
CA ARG A 594 16.59 7.02 -2.35
C ARG A 594 16.69 8.50 -2.02
N ASN A 595 16.58 8.82 -0.73
CA ASN A 595 16.98 10.12 -0.25
C ASN A 595 18.51 10.16 -0.13
N LEU A 596 19.18 10.59 -1.20
CA LEU A 596 20.63 10.62 -1.27
C LEU A 596 21.26 11.60 -0.27
N ASP A 597 20.49 12.50 0.33
CA ASP A 597 20.96 13.45 1.35
C ASP A 597 21.54 12.73 2.59
N PHE A 598 21.13 11.49 2.86
CA PHE A 598 21.60 10.71 4.02
C PHE A 598 22.54 9.57 3.65
N TRP A 599 22.85 9.41 2.37
CA TRP A 599 23.84 8.45 1.92
C TRP A 599 25.21 9.16 1.96
N PRO A 600 26.19 8.66 2.70
CA PRO A 600 27.53 9.23 2.69
C PRO A 600 28.11 9.02 1.28
N ILE A 601 28.03 10.05 0.43
CA ILE A 601 28.64 10.07 -0.89
C ILE A 601 30.08 10.53 -0.70
N SER A 602 31.02 9.60 -0.87
CA SER A 602 32.40 9.90 -1.25
C SER A 602 32.65 9.40 -2.66
#